data_AF-A0A433ZSA7-F1
#
_entry.id   AF-A0A433ZSA7-F1
#
_cell.length_a   1.000
_cell.length_b   1.000
_cell.length_c   1.000
_cell.angle_alpha   90.00
_cell.angle_beta   90.00
_cell.angle_gamma   90.00
#
_symmetry.space_group_name_H-M   'P 1'
#
loop_
_entity.id
_entity.type
_entity.pdbx_description
1 polymer ?
#
loop_
_entity_poly.entity_id
_entity_poly.type
_entity_poly.pdbx_seq_one_letter_code
_entity_poly.pdbx_strand_id
1 'polypeptide(L)' 'MSNIILTLDKMSAYVMLEALTNEIERWQAMTEESVGEDALADYGNDMTHLLNTYEALKEKAVAQFGERILDFKRG' A
#
# COMPACT_ATOMS: atom_id res chain seq x y z
N MET A 1 -2.27 23.31 1.00
CA MET A 1 -1.39 22.13 1.00
C MET A 1 -0.93 21.90 -0.43
N SER A 2 0.38 21.75 -0.63
CA SER A 2 0.95 21.44 -1.94
C SER A 2 0.86 19.93 -2.17
N ASN A 3 0.40 19.52 -3.35
CA ASN A 3 0.26 18.11 -3.70
C ASN A 3 1.37 17.68 -4.66
N ILE A 4 1.86 16.46 -4.49
CA ILE A 4 2.69 15.79 -5.49
C ILE A 4 1.75 15.08 -6.48
N ILE A 5 1.96 15.28 -7.78
CA ILE A 5 1.24 14.57 -8.83
C ILE A 5 2.16 13.50 -9.41
N LEU A 6 1.71 12.25 -9.36
CA LEU A 6 2.42 11.10 -9.93
C LEU A 6 1.55 10.45 -11.00
N THR A 7 2.11 10.24 -12.19
CA THR A 7 1.47 9.50 -13.28
C THR A 7 2.10 8.12 -13.35
N LEU A 8 1.28 7.09 -13.27
CA LEU A 8 1.71 5.70 -13.29
C LEU A 8 1.16 5.03 -14.55
N ASP A 9 2.02 4.35 -15.29
CA ASP A 9 1.57 3.38 -16.28
C ASP A 9 1.04 2.12 -15.58
N LYS A 10 0.49 1.19 -16.37
CA LYS A 10 -0.09 -0.05 -15.84
C LYS A 10 0.89 -0.84 -14.98
N MET A 11 2.15 -0.93 -15.40
CA MET A 11 3.13 -1.75 -14.70
C MET A 11 3.59 -1.10 -13.41
N SER A 12 3.80 0.21 -13.42
CA SER A 12 4.16 0.99 -12.24
C SER A 12 3.03 0.96 -11.21
N ALA A 13 1.77 1.10 -11.66
CA ALA A 13 0.61 0.97 -10.77
C ALA A 13 0.51 -0.43 -10.16
N TYR A 14 0.72 -1.48 -10.94
CA TYR A 14 0.76 -2.86 -10.45
C TYR A 14 1.85 -3.07 -9.39
N VAL A 15 3.09 -2.67 -9.68
CA VAL A 15 4.23 -2.83 -8.75
C VAL A 15 4.00 -2.05 -7.47
N MET A 16 3.46 -0.84 -7.57
CA MET A 16 3.13 -0.02 -6.39
C MET A 16 2.04 -0.68 -5.55
N LEU A 17 0.99 -1.22 -6.18
CA LEU A 17 -0.06 -1.93 -5.46
C LEU A 17 0.47 -3.21 -4.78
N GLU A 18 1.29 -4.00 -5.48
CA GLU A 18 1.95 -5.20 -4.91
C GLU A 18 2.82 -4.81 -3.70
N ALA A 19 3.63 -3.76 -3.82
CA ALA A 19 4.48 -3.28 -2.74
C ALA A 19 3.67 -2.79 -1.53
N LEU A 20 2.61 -2.02 -1.76
CA LEU A 20 1.73 -1.53 -0.69
C LEU A 20 1.02 -2.69 0.02
N THR A 21 0.52 -3.68 -0.72
CA THR A 21 -0.10 -4.88 -0.13
C THR A 21 0.88 -5.62 0.77
N ASN A 22 2.09 -5.89 0.29
CA ASN A 22 3.12 -6.59 1.07
C ASN A 22 3.53 -5.79 2.33
N GLU A 23 3.61 -4.46 2.22
CA GLU A 23 3.96 -3.59 3.34
C GLU A 23 2.86 -3.61 4.43
N ILE A 24 1.60 -3.51 4.01
CA ILE A 24 0.43 -3.60 4.91
C ILE A 24 0.44 -4.94 5.65
N GLU A 25 0.61 -6.06 4.92
CA GLU A 25 0.68 -7.39 5.53
C GLU A 25 1.84 -7.49 6.53
N ARG A 26 3.01 -6.94 6.18
CA ARG A 26 4.18 -6.94 7.08
C ARG A 26 3.90 -6.17 8.37
N TRP A 27 3.34 -4.97 8.27
CA TRP A 27 3.08 -4.14 9.45
C TRP A 27 1.93 -4.70 10.29
N GLN A 28 0.92 -5.33 9.68
CA GLN A 28 -0.15 -6.04 10.41
C GLN A 28 0.38 -7.24 11.22
N ALA A 29 1.49 -7.84 10.80
CA ALA A 29 2.14 -8.93 11.52
C ALA A 29 3.07 -8.46 12.65
N MET A 30 3.33 -7.16 12.78
CA MET A 30 4.18 -6.62 13.85
C MET A 30 3.45 -6.64 15.20
N THR A 31 4.21 -6.97 16.24
CA THR A 31 3.79 -6.97 17.64
C THR A 31 4.76 -6.17 18.49
N GLU A 32 4.36 -5.78 19.69
CA GLU A 32 5.23 -5.10 20.66
C GLU A 32 6.52 -5.91 20.93
N GLU A 33 6.41 -7.24 21.00
CA GLU A 33 7.58 -8.12 21.16
C GLU A 33 8.57 -8.06 19.98
N SER A 34 8.07 -7.75 18.78
CA SER A 34 8.89 -7.72 17.56
C SER A 34 9.56 -6.38 17.29
N VAL A 35 8.93 -5.26 17.70
CA VAL A 35 9.40 -3.91 17.35
C VAL A 35 9.47 -2.93 18.54
N GLY A 36 8.96 -3.30 19.71
CA GLY A 36 8.82 -2.41 20.87
C GLY A 36 7.55 -1.56 20.83
N GLU A 37 7.11 -1.06 21.99
CA GLU A 37 5.87 -0.28 22.16
C GLU A 37 5.87 1.01 21.34
N ASP A 38 6.94 1.80 21.44
CA ASP A 38 7.08 3.09 20.74
C ASP A 38 7.01 2.92 19.22
N ALA A 39 7.74 1.93 18.68
CA ALA A 39 7.74 1.68 17.25
C ALA A 39 6.39 1.14 16.76
N LEU A 40 5.72 0.29 17.55
CA LEU A 40 4.39 -0.21 17.21
C LEU A 40 3.36 0.92 17.11
N ALA A 41 3.45 1.90 18.02
CA ALA A 41 2.60 3.09 17.97
C ALA A 41 2.85 3.94 16.70
N ASP A 42 4.11 4.13 16.32
CA ASP A 42 4.49 4.82 15.09
C ASP A 42 3.96 4.10 13.84
N TYR A 43 4.14 2.78 13.75
CA TYR A 43 3.57 1.97 12.67
C TYR A 43 2.04 2.06 12.62
N GLY A 44 1.36 2.12 13.76
CA GLY A 44 -0.10 2.30 13.81
C GLY A 44 -0.56 3.61 13.18
N ASN A 45 0.16 4.70 13.45
CA ASN A 45 -0.13 6.01 12.86
C ASN A 45 0.12 6.01 11.34
N ASP A 46 1.27 5.50 10.92
CA ASP A 46 1.65 5.46 9.51
C ASP A 46 0.81 4.47 8.71
N MET A 47 0.34 3.37 9.32
CA MET A 47 -0.52 2.37 8.69
C MET A 47 -1.79 3.00 8.13
N THR A 48 -2.34 3.98 8.84
CA THR A 48 -3.53 4.70 8.36
C THR A 48 -3.24 5.43 7.05
N HIS A 49 -2.07 6.07 6.93
CA HIS A 49 -1.66 6.74 5.70
C HIS A 49 -1.39 5.73 4.57
N LEU A 50 -0.79 4.59 4.89
CA LEU A 50 -0.51 3.50 3.96
C LEU A 50 -1.81 2.92 3.37
N LEU A 51 -2.79 2.59 4.22
CA LEU A 51 -4.10 2.07 3.82
C LEU A 51 -4.87 3.07 2.95
N ASN A 52 -4.89 4.36 3.33
CA ASN A 52 -5.53 5.40 2.54
C ASN A 52 -4.87 5.57 1.16
N THR A 53 -3.55 5.47 1.10
CA THR A 53 -2.80 5.53 -0.16
C THR A 53 -3.10 4.33 -1.05
N TYR A 54 -3.14 3.13 -0.47
CA TYR A 54 -3.50 1.90 -1.16
C TYR A 54 -4.91 1.96 -1.75
N GLU A 55 -5.93 2.31 -0.96
CA GLU A 55 -7.31 2.37 -1.46
C GLU A 55 -7.46 3.43 -2.56
N ALA A 56 -6.85 4.61 -2.40
CA ALA A 56 -6.89 5.65 -3.42
C ALA A 56 -6.20 5.23 -4.74
N LEU A 57 -5.07 4.52 -4.66
CA LEU A 57 -4.40 4.00 -5.85
C LEU A 57 -5.20 2.86 -6.48
N LYS A 58 -5.71 1.93 -5.67
CA LYS A 58 -6.48 0.76 -6.09
C LYS A 58 -7.74 1.17 -6.84
N GLU A 59 -8.52 2.12 -6.31
CA GLU A 59 -9.72 2.62 -6.98
C GLU A 59 -9.42 3.15 -8.38
N LYS A 60 -8.39 4.02 -8.47
CA LYS A 60 -7.96 4.61 -9.76
C LYS A 60 -7.40 3.56 -10.72
N ALA A 61 -6.59 2.65 -10.22
CA ALA A 61 -5.95 1.60 -11.00
C ALA A 61 -6.98 0.60 -11.55
N VAL A 62 -7.95 0.18 -10.75
CA VAL A 62 -9.04 -0.71 -11.19
C VAL A 62 -9.91 -0.02 -12.22
N ALA A 63 -10.28 1.25 -12.01
CA ALA A 63 -11.06 2.02 -12.98
C ALA A 63 -10.34 2.17 -14.33
N GLN A 64 -9.02 2.33 -14.33
CA GLN A 64 -8.22 2.59 -15.53
C GLN A 64 -7.73 1.32 -16.24
N PHE A 65 -7.39 0.26 -15.50
CA PHE A 65 -6.70 -0.93 -16.03
C PHE A 65 -7.45 -2.25 -15.81
N GLY A 66 -8.58 -2.22 -15.09
CA GLY A 66 -9.42 -3.38 -14.76
C GLY A 66 -8.93 -4.17 -13.54
N GLU A 67 -9.80 -5.04 -13.00
CA GLU A 67 -9.56 -5.78 -11.75
C GLU A 67 -8.31 -6.67 -11.76
N ARG A 68 -7.87 -7.14 -12.94
CA ARG A 68 -6.66 -7.96 -13.07
C ARG A 68 -5.37 -7.24 -12.64
N ILE A 69 -5.41 -5.92 -12.44
CA ILE A 69 -4.26 -5.19 -11.88
C ILE A 69 -3.96 -5.56 -10.42
N LEU A 70 -4.89 -6.22 -9.73
CA LEU A 70 -4.74 -6.70 -8.35
C LEU A 70 -4.28 -8.16 -8.28
N ASP A 71 -4.01 -8.81 -9.41
CA ASP A 71 -3.54 -10.20 -9.45
C ASP A 71 -2.01 -10.27 -9.30
N PHE A 72 -1.54 -10.33 -8.05
CA PHE A 72 -0.11 -10.38 -7.73
C PHE A 72 0.50 -11.79 -7.85
N LYS A 73 -0.23 -12.76 -8.39
CA LYS A 73 0.32 -14.10 -8.60
C LYS A 73 1.30 -14.07 -9.77
N ARG A 74 2.59 -14.12 -9.45
CA ARG A 74 3.62 -14.51 -10.42
C ARG A 74 3.49 -16.01 -10.64
N GLY A 75 2.89 -16.39 -11.77
CA GLY A 75 2.93 -17.76 -12.27
C GLY A 75 4.35 -18.19 -12.60
#